data_AF-I1D5B5-F1
#
_entry.id   AF-I1D5B5-F1
#
_cell.length_a   1.000
_cell.length_b   1.000
_cell.length_c   1.000
_cell.angle_alpha   90.00
_cell.angle_beta   90.00
_cell.angle_gamma   90.00
#
_symmetry.space_group_name_H-M   'P 1'
#
loop_
_entity.id
_entity.type
_entity.pdbx_description
1 polymer ?
#
loop_
_entity_poly.entity_id
_entity_poly.type
_entity_poly.pdbx_seq_one_letter_code
_entity_poly.pdbx_strand_id
1 'polypeptide(L)'
;MIARDRELLTRLGQVNASIGEVVLALTAAQDGGELPANGLREVGHTLRTLAEDMIARADELDTTPPELPGRCTLCGTEPIAESHVAAVPLG
;
A
#
# COMPACT_ATOMS: atom_id res chain seq x y z
N MET A 1 -7.34 -9.73 4.75
CA MET A 1 -7.07 -8.28 4.78
C MET A 1 -7.05 -7.82 6.21
N ILE A 2 -5.94 -7.25 6.70
CA ILE A 2 -5.84 -6.77 8.08
C ILE A 2 -6.58 -5.43 8.23
N ALA A 3 -6.78 -4.96 9.47
CA ALA A 3 -7.52 -3.72 9.74
C ALA A 3 -6.90 -2.49 9.02
N ARG A 4 -5.56 -2.39 9.02
CA ARG A 4 -4.82 -1.30 8.37
C ARG A 4 -5.03 -1.23 6.86
N ASP A 5 -5.04 -2.38 6.17
CA ASP A 5 -5.29 -2.42 4.72
C ASP A 5 -6.71 -1.93 4.39
N ARG A 6 -7.70 -2.30 5.21
CA ARG A 6 -9.10 -1.82 5.06
C ARG A 6 -9.21 -0.32 5.23
N GLU A 7 -8.50 0.23 6.20
CA GLU A 7 -8.47 1.67 6.45
C GLU A 7 -7.84 2.42 5.27
N LEU A 8 -6.71 1.93 4.76
CA LEU A 8 -6.02 2.52 3.62
C LEU A 8 -6.89 2.50 2.35
N LEU A 9 -7.58 1.39 2.08
CA LEU A 9 -8.53 1.31 0.97
C LEU A 9 -9.78 2.18 1.18
N THR A 10 -10.26 2.31 2.42
CA THR A 10 -11.38 3.22 2.74
C THR A 10 -10.98 4.66 2.45
N ARG A 11 -9.80 5.11 2.89
CA ARG A 11 -9.27 6.45 2.62
C ARG A 11 -9.10 6.70 1.12
N LEU A 12 -8.54 5.73 0.39
CA LEU A 12 -8.43 5.82 -1.06
C LEU A 12 -9.81 5.94 -1.74
N GLY A 13 -10.78 5.14 -1.30
CA GLY A 13 -12.15 5.21 -1.80
C GLY A 13 -12.81 6.58 -1.54
N GLN A 14 -12.60 7.16 -0.36
CA GLN A 14 -13.10 8.49 -0.01
C GLN A 14 -12.49 9.58 -0.90
N VAL A 15 -11.17 9.54 -1.12
CA VAL A 15 -10.50 10.48 -2.03
C VAL A 15 -11.03 10.32 -3.46
N ASN A 16 -11.16 9.09 -3.95
CA ASN A 16 -11.69 8.83 -5.28
C ASN A 16 -13.14 9.31 -5.44
N ALA A 17 -13.96 9.19 -4.40
CA ALA A 17 -15.34 9.68 -4.43
C ALA A 17 -15.43 11.21 -4.43
N SER A 18 -14.52 11.91 -3.74
CA SER A 18 -14.57 13.38 -3.60
C SER A 18 -13.75 14.16 -4.62
N ILE A 19 -12.82 13.52 -5.34
CA ILE A 19 -11.87 14.23 -6.21
C ILE A 19 -12.54 15.05 -7.32
N GLY A 20 -13.66 14.56 -7.86
CA GLY A 20 -14.44 15.29 -8.87
C GLY A 20 -14.98 16.61 -8.35
N GLU A 21 -15.52 16.61 -7.11
CA GLU A 21 -16.04 17.83 -6.46
C GLU A 21 -14.90 18.83 -6.19
N VAL A 22 -13.73 18.35 -5.77
CA VAL A 22 -12.54 19.18 -5.57
C VAL A 22 -12.09 19.84 -6.89
N VAL A 23 -12.07 19.09 -7.99
CA VAL A 23 -11.72 19.64 -9.32
C VAL A 23 -12.71 20.72 -9.75
N LEU A 24 -14.02 20.50 -9.53
CA LEU A 24 -15.05 21.51 -9.81
C LEU A 24 -14.87 22.76 -8.95
N ALA A 25 -14.58 22.60 -7.66
CA ALA A 25 -14.34 23.72 -6.75
C ALA A 25 -13.11 24.55 -7.16
N LEU A 26 -12.00 23.89 -7.51
CA LEU A 26 -10.80 24.57 -8.02
C LEU A 26 -11.05 25.30 -9.34
N THR A 27 -11.86 24.72 -10.21
CA THR A 27 -12.26 25.34 -11.49
C THR A 27 -13.13 26.58 -11.26
N ALA A 28 -14.10 26.48 -10.35
CA ALA A 28 -14.99 27.60 -10.00
C ALA A 28 -14.25 28.74 -9.27
N ALA A 29 -13.15 28.41 -8.57
CA ALA A 29 -12.33 29.38 -7.84
C ALA A 29 -11.18 29.97 -8.68
N GLN A 30 -11.18 29.77 -9.99
CA GLN A 30 -10.21 30.41 -10.88
C GLN A 30 -10.34 31.93 -10.84
N ASP A 31 -9.20 32.62 -10.91
CA ASP A 31 -9.12 34.07 -11.03
C ASP A 31 -8.24 34.41 -12.24
N GLY A 32 -8.77 35.19 -13.18
CA GLY A 32 -8.08 35.48 -14.45
C GLY A 32 -7.75 34.24 -15.31
N GLY A 33 -8.38 33.10 -15.07
CA GLY A 33 -8.08 31.81 -15.72
C GLY A 33 -6.94 31.02 -15.04
N GLU A 34 -6.39 31.52 -13.93
CA GLU A 34 -5.40 30.82 -13.13
C GLU A 34 -6.06 30.05 -11.98
N LEU A 35 -5.50 28.88 -11.65
CA LEU A 35 -5.97 28.06 -10.54
C LEU A 35 -5.45 28.61 -9.20
N PRO A 36 -6.23 28.52 -8.11
CA PRO A 36 -5.80 29.01 -6.81
C PRO A 36 -4.65 28.16 -6.25
N ALA A 37 -3.45 28.77 -6.15
CA ALA A 37 -2.24 28.08 -5.73
C ALA A 37 -2.37 27.40 -4.35
N ASN A 38 -3.08 28.00 -3.40
CA ASN A 38 -3.29 27.41 -2.08
C ASN A 38 -4.15 26.14 -2.14
N GLY A 39 -5.23 26.16 -2.93
CA GLY A 39 -6.07 24.97 -3.13
C GLY A 39 -5.30 23.84 -3.81
N LEU A 40 -4.47 24.15 -4.81
CA LEU A 40 -3.59 23.16 -5.43
C LEU A 40 -2.59 22.54 -4.45
N ARG A 41 -1.99 23.35 -3.57
CA ARG A 41 -1.06 22.85 -2.55
C ARG A 41 -1.77 21.91 -1.58
N GLU A 42 -2.93 22.30 -1.07
CA GLU A 42 -3.69 21.50 -0.10
C GLU A 42 -4.09 20.13 -0.66
N VAL A 43 -4.63 20.11 -1.87
CA VAL A 43 -5.00 18.88 -2.56
C VAL A 43 -3.75 18.03 -2.84
N GLY A 44 -2.69 18.65 -3.36
CA GLY A 44 -1.44 17.96 -3.64
C GLY A 44 -0.79 17.35 -2.40
N HIS A 45 -0.82 18.05 -1.25
CA HIS A 45 -0.35 17.51 0.03
C HIS A 45 -1.17 16.29 0.46
N THR A 46 -2.49 16.38 0.37
CA THR A 46 -3.39 15.28 0.77
C THR A 46 -3.15 14.03 -0.10
N LEU A 47 -3.06 14.21 -1.41
CA LEU A 47 -2.78 13.11 -2.35
C LEU A 47 -1.40 12.50 -2.11
N ARG A 48 -0.38 13.33 -1.85
CA ARG A 48 0.96 12.86 -1.56
C ARG A 48 1.00 12.01 -0.28
N THR A 49 0.38 12.48 0.80
CA THR A 49 0.33 11.70 2.05
C THR A 49 -0.34 10.34 1.85
N LEU A 50 -1.45 10.27 1.12
CA LEU A 50 -2.10 9.00 0.82
C LEU A 50 -1.19 8.09 -0.03
N ALA A 51 -0.50 8.64 -1.03
CA ALA A 51 0.43 7.87 -1.86
C ALA A 51 1.62 7.34 -1.04
N GLU A 52 2.19 8.15 -0.15
CA GLU A 52 3.26 7.75 0.77
C GLU A 52 2.81 6.61 1.70
N ASP A 53 1.59 6.69 2.26
CA ASP A 53 1.02 5.63 3.09
C ASP A 53 0.86 4.31 2.31
N MET A 54 0.46 4.38 1.04
CA MET A 54 0.32 3.20 0.15
C MET A 54 1.68 2.57 -0.16
N ILE A 55 2.69 3.37 -0.48
CA ILE A 55 4.05 2.90 -0.76
C ILE A 55 4.65 2.27 0.49
N ALA A 56 4.58 2.95 1.64
CA ALA A 56 5.08 2.41 2.90
C ALA A 56 4.42 1.08 3.25
N ARG A 57 3.12 0.92 2.99
CA ARG A 57 2.44 -0.36 3.20
C ARG A 57 2.92 -1.43 2.23
N ALA A 58 3.22 -1.10 0.98
CA ALA A 58 3.79 -2.05 0.02
C ALA A 58 5.20 -2.50 0.47
N ASP A 59 6.06 -1.57 0.90
CA ASP A 59 7.41 -1.88 1.39
C ASP A 59 7.36 -2.82 2.61
N GLU A 60 6.41 -2.62 3.53
CA GLU A 60 6.18 -3.55 4.65
C GLU A 60 5.79 -4.95 4.18
N LEU A 61 4.99 -5.07 3.12
CA LEU A 61 4.58 -6.36 2.58
C LEU A 61 5.75 -7.07 1.88
N ASP A 62 6.57 -6.33 1.13
CA ASP A 62 7.74 -6.87 0.43
C ASP A 62 8.85 -7.32 1.40
N THR A 63 8.93 -6.69 2.57
CA THR A 63 9.90 -7.05 3.63
C THR A 63 9.41 -8.16 4.56
N THR A 64 8.15 -8.57 4.46
CA THR A 64 7.59 -9.68 5.25
C THR A 64 7.86 -11.00 4.52
N PRO A 65 8.70 -11.91 5.05
CA PRO A 65 8.88 -13.21 4.45
C PRO A 65 7.54 -13.95 4.36
N PRO A 66 7.30 -14.75 3.31
CA PRO A 66 6.13 -15.62 3.30
C PRO A 66 6.16 -16.48 4.56
N GLU A 67 5.00 -16.70 5.19
CA GLU A 67 4.89 -17.66 6.29
C GLU A 67 5.45 -18.99 5.78
N LEU A 68 6.64 -19.36 6.28
CA LEU A 68 7.21 -20.67 6.01
C LEU A 68 6.17 -21.70 6.47
N PRO A 69 5.78 -22.67 5.64
CA PRO A 69 4.83 -23.68 6.07
C PRO A 69 5.37 -24.33 7.35
N GLY A 70 4.63 -24.13 8.43
CA GLY A 70 4.96 -24.69 9.74
C GLY A 70 5.10 -26.20 9.64
N ARG A 71 6.15 -26.72 10.29
CA ARG A 71 6.58 -28.13 10.36
C ARG A 71 6.79 -28.80 9.00
N CYS A 72 8.00 -29.32 8.81
CA CYS A 72 8.25 -30.31 7.77
C CYS A 72 7.24 -31.48 7.91
N THR A 73 6.42 -31.72 6.88
CA THR A 73 5.42 -32.82 6.85
C THR A 73 6.04 -34.21 6.94
N LEU A 74 7.36 -34.33 6.74
CA LEU A 74 8.10 -35.60 6.82
C LEU A 74 8.64 -35.91 8.23
N CYS A 75 9.15 -34.92 8.98
CA CYS A 75 9.82 -35.17 10.26
C CYS A 75 9.25 -34.39 11.46
N GLY A 76 8.32 -33.47 11.24
CA GLY A 76 7.65 -32.72 12.32
C GLY A 76 8.56 -31.84 13.19
N THR A 77 9.84 -31.67 12.83
CA THR A 77 10.84 -30.91 13.59
C THR A 77 11.05 -29.52 12.99
N GLU A 78 11.22 -28.48 13.80
CA GLU A 78 11.75 -27.16 13.37
C GLU A 78 13.30 -27.23 13.27
N PRO A 79 13.99 -26.48 12.39
CA PRO A 79 13.54 -25.33 11.59
C PRO A 79 13.85 -25.48 10.08
N ILE A 80 13.39 -24.57 9.23
CA ILE A 80 13.92 -24.44 7.86
C ILE A 80 14.55 -23.07 7.69
N ALA A 81 15.86 -22.99 7.95
CA ALA A 81 16.71 -21.97 7.34
C ALA A 81 16.97 -22.32 5.85
N GLU A 82 16.95 -23.60 5.48
CA GLU A 82 17.04 -24.04 4.08
C GLU A 82 16.22 -25.33 3.88
N SER A 83 15.51 -25.41 2.76
CA SER A 83 14.75 -26.59 2.36
C SER A 83 15.67 -27.81 2.20
N HIS A 84 15.42 -28.90 2.95
CA HIS A 84 16.11 -30.19 2.78
C HIS A 84 15.95 -30.82 1.39
N VAL A 85 15.10 -30.27 0.50
CA VAL A 85 14.94 -30.76 -0.87
C VAL A 85 16.22 -30.56 -1.71
N ALA A 86 17.15 -29.70 -1.28
CA ALA A 86 18.44 -29.51 -1.94
C ALA A 86 19.54 -30.51 -1.50
N ALA A 87 19.27 -31.42 -0.55
CA ALA A 87 20.29 -32.26 0.10
C ALA A 87 20.10 -33.78 -0.11
N VAL A 88 19.39 -34.21 -1.16
CA VAL A 88 19.37 -35.63 -1.56
C VAL A 88 20.52 -35.86 -2.55
N PRO A 89 21.61 -36.55 -2.18
CA PRO A 89 22.58 -36.96 -3.19
C PRO A 89 21.91 -38.02 -4.07
N LEU A 90 21.91 -37.77 -5.38
CA LEU A 90 21.65 -38.80 -6.38
C LEU A 90 22.79 -39.82 -6.27
N GLY A 91 22.58 -40.83 -5.41
CA GLY A 91 23.34 -42.08 -5.42
C GLY A 91 22.83 -42.98 -6.54
#